data_AF-A0A972SEV9-F1
#
_entry.id   AF-A0A972SEV9-F1
#
_cell.length_a   1.000
_cell.length_b   1.000
_cell.length_c   1.000
_cell.angle_alpha   90.00
_cell.angle_beta   90.00
_cell.angle_gamma   90.00
#
_symmetry.space_group_name_H-M   'P 1'
#
loop_
_entity.id
_entity.type
_entity.pdbx_description
1 polymer ?
#
loop_
_entity_poly.entity_id
_entity_poly.type
_entity_poly.pdbx_seq_one_letter_code
_entity_poly.pdbx_strand_id
1 'polypeptide(L)'
;MLLVLAFLALTLATPAEAVKAYLKGLEEALNRGRAEPIKEVARPELVRRLQVWLDAWAFSGYRMEAKLHGYKVEEVKNRGAWAEVITHERWSYRYLDRKTGEEALPTQRIEYRIRYELRNEGGRWRVYDVEILEEVRGWKPHRRK
;
A
#
# COMPACT_ATOMS: atom_id res chain seq x y z
N MET A 1 -15.81 -37.74 28.68
CA MET A 1 -15.87 -36.26 28.55
C MET A 1 -14.49 -35.78 28.11
N LEU A 2 -14.25 -35.70 26.80
CA LEU A 2 -12.97 -35.27 26.23
C LEU A 2 -13.10 -33.78 25.84
N LEU A 3 -12.36 -32.93 26.55
CA LEU A 3 -12.23 -31.51 26.25
C LEU A 3 -11.43 -31.34 24.96
N VAL A 4 -12.12 -30.96 23.89
CA VAL A 4 -11.51 -30.46 22.66
C VAL A 4 -11.00 -29.05 22.93
N LEU A 5 -9.74 -28.93 23.37
CA LEU A 5 -9.01 -27.67 23.31
C LEU A 5 -8.55 -27.45 21.87
N ALA A 6 -9.49 -27.07 21.01
CA ALA A 6 -9.16 -26.42 19.75
C ALA A 6 -8.63 -25.02 20.10
N PHE A 7 -7.31 -24.93 20.34
CA PHE A 7 -6.59 -23.68 20.17
C PHE A 7 -6.77 -23.26 18.71
N LEU A 8 -7.80 -22.46 18.44
CA LEU A 8 -7.80 -21.57 17.30
C LEU A 8 -6.53 -20.74 17.45
N ALA A 9 -5.48 -21.13 16.74
CA ALA A 9 -4.38 -20.25 16.42
C ALA A 9 -4.98 -19.12 15.59
N LEU A 10 -5.55 -18.13 16.27
CA LEU A 10 -5.82 -16.83 15.70
C LEU A 10 -4.42 -16.28 15.42
N THR A 11 -3.89 -16.56 14.23
CA THR A 11 -2.63 -15.98 13.78
C THR A 11 -2.86 -14.48 13.71
N LEU A 12 -2.48 -13.78 14.79
CA LEU A 12 -2.49 -12.33 14.83
C LEU A 12 -1.59 -11.87 13.68
N ALA A 13 -2.15 -11.13 12.72
CA ALA A 13 -1.38 -10.60 11.61
C ALA A 13 -0.14 -9.89 12.14
N THR A 14 1.02 -10.09 11.52
CA THR A 14 2.25 -9.40 11.87
C THR A 14 2.24 -7.97 11.30
N PRO A 15 3.07 -7.04 11.81
CA PRO A 15 3.23 -5.72 11.20
C PRO A 15 3.56 -5.79 9.71
N ALA A 16 4.42 -6.72 9.30
CA ALA A 16 4.80 -6.92 7.91
C ALA A 16 3.62 -7.39 7.03
N GLU A 17 2.77 -8.28 7.55
CA GLU A 17 1.55 -8.70 6.85
C GLU A 17 0.54 -7.57 6.72
N ALA A 18 0.43 -6.70 7.74
CA ALA A 18 -0.41 -5.51 7.67
C ALA A 18 0.07 -4.52 6.61
N VAL A 19 1.39 -4.28 6.49
CA VAL A 19 1.96 -3.48 5.39
C VAL A 19 1.68 -4.13 4.03
N LYS A 20 1.84 -5.45 3.90
CA LYS A 20 1.50 -6.15 2.65
C LYS A 20 0.03 -5.99 2.28
N ALA A 21 -0.88 -6.10 3.26
CA ALA A 21 -2.31 -5.90 3.05
C ALA A 21 -2.62 -4.44 2.65
N TYR A 22 -1.96 -3.48 3.30
CA TYR A 22 -2.03 -2.06 2.92
C TYR A 22 -1.58 -1.82 1.49
N LEU A 23 -0.43 -2.36 1.07
CA LEU A 23 0.09 -2.23 -0.28
C LEU A 23 -0.86 -2.80 -1.36
N LYS A 24 -1.43 -3.98 -1.09
CA LYS A 24 -2.43 -4.59 -1.97
C LYS A 24 -3.70 -3.73 -2.05
N GLY A 25 -4.18 -3.24 -0.91
CA GLY A 25 -5.31 -2.33 -0.85
C GLY A 25 -5.01 -1.01 -1.58
N LEU A 26 -3.78 -0.51 -1.48
CA LEU A 26 -3.36 0.71 -2.17
C LEU A 26 -3.39 0.50 -3.68
N GLU A 27 -2.79 -0.57 -4.21
CA GLU A 27 -2.88 -0.90 -5.64
C GLU A 27 -4.34 -0.98 -6.13
N GLU A 28 -5.22 -1.64 -5.37
CA GLU A 28 -6.65 -1.72 -5.68
C GLU A 28 -7.34 -0.34 -5.63
N ALA A 29 -7.01 0.47 -4.62
CA ALA A 29 -7.57 1.80 -4.43
C ALA A 29 -7.22 2.74 -5.58
N LEU A 30 -5.95 2.72 -5.99
CA LEU A 30 -5.43 3.51 -7.09
C LEU A 30 -6.12 3.14 -8.40
N ASN A 31 -6.23 1.84 -8.70
CA ASN A 31 -6.87 1.34 -9.92
C ASN A 31 -8.39 1.62 -9.97
N ARG A 32 -9.04 1.74 -8.81
CA ARG A 32 -10.48 2.07 -8.69
C ARG A 32 -10.76 3.56 -8.57
N GLY A 33 -9.75 4.39 -8.28
CA GLY A 33 -9.94 5.80 -7.95
C GLY A 33 -10.72 6.01 -6.63
N ARG A 34 -10.56 5.08 -5.68
CA ARG A 34 -11.36 4.99 -4.45
C ARG A 34 -10.53 4.45 -3.29
N ALA A 35 -10.42 5.19 -2.18
CA ALA A 35 -9.55 4.84 -1.05
C ALA A 35 -10.10 3.74 -0.12
N GLU A 36 -11.36 3.32 -0.29
CA GLU A 36 -12.03 2.32 0.53
C GLU A 36 -11.26 0.99 0.72
N PRO A 37 -10.52 0.45 -0.28
CA PRO A 37 -9.79 -0.81 -0.09
C PRO A 37 -8.74 -0.82 1.03
N ILE A 38 -8.24 0.34 1.46
CA ILE A 38 -7.26 0.42 2.57
C ILE A 38 -7.90 0.69 3.93
N LYS A 39 -9.22 0.89 4.02
CA LYS A 39 -9.89 1.41 5.24
C LYS A 39 -9.71 0.55 6.48
N GLU A 40 -9.55 -0.77 6.33
CA GLU A 40 -9.42 -1.68 7.48
C GLU A 40 -7.99 -1.77 8.00
N VAL A 41 -7.01 -1.38 7.18
CA VAL A 41 -5.57 -1.56 7.41
C VAL A 41 -4.82 -0.24 7.52
N ALA A 42 -5.50 0.90 7.43
CA ALA A 42 -4.93 2.24 7.56
C ALA A 42 -5.74 3.08 8.55
N ARG A 43 -5.11 4.07 9.19
CA ARG A 43 -5.83 5.07 9.97
C ARG A 43 -6.77 5.89 9.06
N PRO A 44 -7.95 6.31 9.54
CA PRO A 44 -8.91 7.07 8.73
C PRO A 44 -8.33 8.31 8.05
N GLU A 45 -7.36 8.98 8.67
CA GLU A 45 -6.70 10.17 8.13
C GLU A 45 -5.92 9.84 6.84
N LEU A 46 -5.25 8.69 6.77
CA LEU A 46 -4.53 8.27 5.56
C LEU A 46 -5.50 7.93 4.43
N VAL A 47 -6.62 7.29 4.74
CA VAL A 47 -7.69 7.01 3.78
C VAL A 47 -8.22 8.30 3.17
N ARG A 48 -8.50 9.30 4.01
CA ARG A 48 -8.96 10.62 3.54
C ARG A 48 -7.92 11.34 2.68
N ARG A 49 -6.64 11.34 3.10
CA ARG A 49 -5.54 11.93 2.31
C ARG A 49 -5.40 11.28 0.95
N LEU A 50 -5.49 9.95 0.88
CA LEU A 50 -5.46 9.22 -0.39
C LEU A 50 -6.65 9.59 -1.27
N GLN A 51 -7.87 9.66 -0.70
CA GLN A 51 -9.05 10.03 -1.47
C GLN A 51 -8.94 11.43 -2.08
N VAL A 52 -8.49 12.42 -1.29
CA VAL A 52 -8.27 13.79 -1.81
C VAL A 52 -7.29 13.80 -2.98
N TRP A 53 -6.22 13.01 -2.90
CA TRP A 53 -5.25 12.92 -3.98
C TRP A 53 -5.81 12.23 -5.23
N LEU A 54 -6.63 11.19 -5.07
CA LEU A 54 -7.34 10.53 -6.17
C LEU A 54 -8.36 11.47 -6.83
N ASP A 55 -9.09 12.25 -6.03
CA ASP A 55 -10.06 13.22 -6.52
C ASP A 55 -9.38 14.34 -7.32
N ALA A 56 -8.19 14.77 -6.90
CA ALA A 56 -7.41 15.78 -7.63
C ALA A 56 -7.01 15.30 -9.05
N TRP A 57 -6.61 14.03 -9.19
CA TRP A 57 -6.35 13.43 -10.50
C TRP A 57 -7.63 13.31 -11.33
N ALA A 58 -8.71 12.85 -10.71
CA ALA A 58 -10.00 12.70 -11.36
C ALA A 58 -10.56 14.05 -11.86
N PHE A 59 -10.39 15.12 -11.09
CA PHE A 59 -10.74 16.49 -11.44
C PHE A 59 -9.90 17.01 -12.62
N SER A 60 -8.62 16.62 -12.67
CA SER A 60 -7.70 16.93 -13.77
C SER A 60 -7.98 16.12 -15.05
N GLY A 61 -9.04 15.32 -15.09
CA GLY A 61 -9.41 14.51 -16.26
C GLY A 61 -8.65 13.19 -16.38
N TYR A 62 -7.89 12.79 -15.36
CA TYR A 62 -7.06 11.59 -15.40
C TYR A 62 -7.60 10.47 -14.49
N ARG A 63 -7.39 9.23 -14.94
CA ARG A 63 -7.49 8.03 -14.12
C ARG A 63 -6.10 7.44 -14.00
N MET A 64 -5.69 7.13 -12.78
CA MET A 64 -4.43 6.44 -12.55
C MET A 64 -4.64 4.93 -12.50
N GLU A 65 -3.71 4.19 -13.08
CA GLU A 65 -3.54 2.76 -12.86
C GLU A 65 -2.17 2.51 -12.21
N ALA A 66 -2.16 1.73 -11.14
CA ALA A 66 -0.94 1.40 -10.41
C ALA A 66 -0.69 -0.10 -10.47
N LYS A 67 0.59 -0.47 -10.52
CA LYS A 67 1.03 -1.85 -10.40
C LYS A 67 2.24 -1.96 -9.48
N LEU A 68 2.13 -2.82 -8.47
CA LEU A 68 3.24 -3.18 -7.60
C LEU A 68 4.00 -4.36 -8.24
N HIS A 69 5.21 -4.12 -8.74
CA HIS A 69 6.04 -5.15 -9.38
C HIS A 69 6.80 -6.01 -8.37
N GLY A 70 7.06 -5.46 -7.19
CA GLY A 70 7.69 -6.20 -6.10
C GLY A 70 7.82 -5.34 -4.85
N TYR A 71 7.81 -6.02 -3.71
CA TYR A 71 8.09 -5.42 -2.43
C TYR A 71 9.01 -6.34 -1.64
N LYS A 72 9.87 -5.77 -0.82
CA LYS A 72 10.72 -6.47 0.13
C LYS A 72 10.63 -5.74 1.46
N VAL A 73 10.43 -6.48 2.55
CA VAL A 73 10.59 -5.93 3.90
C VAL A 73 12.08 -5.95 4.22
N GLU A 74 12.64 -4.78 4.52
CA GLU A 74 14.04 -4.62 4.90
C GLU A 74 14.22 -4.75 6.41
N GLU A 75 13.32 -4.12 7.18
CA GLU A 75 13.42 -4.07 8.63
C GLU A 75 12.03 -4.07 9.28
N VAL A 76 11.91 -4.72 10.44
CA VAL A 76 10.73 -4.66 11.31
C VAL A 76 11.19 -4.40 12.74
N LYS A 77 10.80 -3.27 13.33
CA LYS A 77 10.98 -2.97 14.76
C LYS A 77 9.63 -3.05 15.45
N ASN A 78 9.37 -4.13 16.18
CA ASN A 78 8.13 -4.30 16.94
C ASN A 78 8.36 -3.95 18.43
N ARG A 79 7.53 -3.06 18.96
CA ARG A 79 7.56 -2.57 20.35
C ARG A 79 6.19 -2.78 21.03
N GLY A 80 5.61 -3.95 20.83
CA GLY A 80 4.33 -4.35 21.43
C GLY A 80 3.13 -3.77 20.69
N ALA A 81 2.63 -2.62 21.14
CA ALA A 81 1.47 -1.96 20.52
C ALA A 81 1.85 -1.09 19.30
N TRP A 82 3.15 -0.98 19.02
CA TRP A 82 3.70 -0.11 17.97
C TRP A 82 4.73 -0.87 17.16
N ALA A 83 4.80 -0.59 15.87
CA ALA A 83 5.83 -1.14 15.00
C ALA A 83 6.27 -0.15 13.94
N GLU A 84 7.54 -0.25 13.55
CA GLU A 84 8.09 0.39 12.35
C GLU A 84 8.42 -0.72 11.35
N VAL A 85 8.03 -0.54 10.10
CA VAL A 85 8.38 -1.46 9.01
C VAL A 85 9.00 -0.65 7.88
N ILE A 86 10.20 -1.02 7.46
CA ILE A 86 10.87 -0.42 6.31
C ILE A 86 10.75 -1.38 5.13
N THR A 87 10.33 -0.86 3.97
CA THR A 87 10.21 -1.62 2.73
C THR A 87 11.03 -1.02 1.61
N HIS A 88 11.35 -1.87 0.64
CA HIS A 88 11.77 -1.48 -0.69
C HIS A 88 10.73 -1.96 -1.71
N GLU A 89 10.21 -1.05 -2.52
CA GLU A 89 9.04 -1.27 -3.37
C GLU A 89 9.29 -0.79 -4.79
N ARG A 90 8.72 -1.47 -5.77
CA ARG A 90 8.82 -1.09 -7.19
C ARG A 90 7.44 -0.95 -7.79
N TRP A 91 7.12 0.26 -8.22
CA TRP A 91 5.81 0.64 -8.72
C TRP A 91 5.89 1.10 -10.17
N SER A 92 4.80 0.89 -10.92
CA SER A 92 4.53 1.64 -12.14
C SER A 92 3.17 2.29 -12.10
N TYR A 93 3.08 3.50 -12.63
CA TYR A 93 1.86 4.29 -12.71
C TYR A 93 1.58 4.68 -14.16
N ARG A 94 0.39 4.35 -14.65
CA ARG A 94 -0.13 4.84 -15.93
C ARG A 94 -1.19 5.89 -15.64
N TYR A 95 -1.25 6.91 -16.48
CA TYR A 95 -2.26 7.96 -16.39
C TYR A 95 -3.06 7.93 -17.67
N LEU A 96 -4.33 7.63 -17.56
CA LEU A 96 -5.26 7.52 -18.68
C LEU A 96 -6.16 8.75 -18.70
N ASP A 97 -6.43 9.29 -19.88
CA ASP A 97 -7.49 10.28 -20.06
C ASP A 97 -8.84 9.61 -19.74
N ARG A 98 -9.67 10.26 -18.92
CA ARG A 98 -10.94 9.67 -18.47
C ARG A 98 -12.00 9.58 -19.56
N LYS A 99 -11.92 10.40 -20.61
CA LYS A 99 -12.88 10.41 -21.71
C LYS A 99 -12.52 9.39 -22.78
N THR A 100 -11.23 9.35 -23.18
CA THR A 100 -10.77 8.49 -24.27
C THR A 100 -10.26 7.13 -23.79
N GLY A 101 -9.81 7.04 -22.53
CA GLY A 101 -9.14 5.85 -21.99
C GLY A 101 -7.69 5.68 -22.50
N GLU A 102 -7.20 6.62 -23.31
CA GLU A 102 -5.85 6.58 -23.86
C GLU A 102 -4.81 7.05 -22.84
N GLU A 103 -3.57 6.62 -23.01
CA GLU A 103 -2.46 7.05 -22.16
C GLU A 103 -2.20 8.55 -22.35
N ALA A 104 -2.44 9.33 -21.30
CA ALA A 104 -2.33 10.78 -21.33
C ALA A 104 -0.96 11.29 -20.91
N LEU A 105 -0.25 10.53 -20.05
CA LEU A 105 1.10 10.86 -19.59
C LEU A 105 2.01 9.64 -19.72
N PRO A 106 3.34 9.82 -19.92
CA PRO A 106 4.28 8.71 -19.94
C PRO A 106 4.20 7.89 -18.65
N THR A 107 4.08 6.57 -18.80
CA THR A 107 4.18 5.61 -17.70
C THR A 107 5.37 5.92 -16.79
N GLN A 108 5.09 6.17 -15.52
CA GLN A 108 6.11 6.37 -14.49
C GLN A 108 6.52 5.02 -13.90
N ARG A 109 7.81 4.86 -13.63
CA ARG A 109 8.35 3.72 -12.88
C ARG A 109 9.19 4.25 -11.75
N ILE A 110 8.86 3.84 -10.54
CA ILE A 110 9.43 4.42 -9.33
C ILE A 110 9.79 3.30 -8.38
N GLU A 111 11.00 3.35 -7.84
CA GLU A 111 11.42 2.56 -6.70
C GLU A 111 11.35 3.43 -5.45
N TYR A 112 10.75 2.88 -4.41
CA TYR A 112 10.59 3.56 -3.14
C TYR A 112 11.26 2.77 -2.04
N ARG A 113 11.90 3.51 -1.13
CA ARG A 113 12.18 3.01 0.22
C ARG A 113 11.23 3.73 1.17
N ILE A 114 10.36 2.98 1.84
CA ILE A 114 9.26 3.55 2.64
C ILE A 114 9.37 3.08 4.07
N ARG A 115 9.16 4.01 5.01
CA ARG A 115 8.91 3.72 6.41
C ARG A 115 7.41 3.75 6.67
N TYR A 116 6.90 2.67 7.25
CA TYR A 116 5.55 2.57 7.78
C TYR A 116 5.60 2.60 9.30
N GLU A 117 4.80 3.49 9.89
CA GLU A 117 4.46 3.41 11.32
C GLU A 117 3.16 2.65 11.47
N LEU A 118 3.12 1.67 12.36
CA LEU A 118 1.92 0.88 12.64
C LEU A 118 1.56 0.90 14.12
N ARG A 119 0.27 0.79 14.40
CA ARG A 119 -0.25 0.53 15.75
C ARG A 119 -1.10 -0.73 15.78
N ASN A 120 -1.03 -1.45 16.89
CA ASN A 120 -1.90 -2.56 17.19
C ASN A 120 -3.12 -2.06 17.97
N GLU A 121 -4.29 -2.16 17.36
CA GLU A 121 -5.58 -1.79 17.94
C GLU A 121 -6.40 -3.05 18.19
N GLY A 122 -6.39 -3.56 19.41
CA GLY A 122 -7.18 -4.74 19.78
C GLY A 122 -6.82 -5.99 18.96
N GLY A 123 -5.53 -6.24 18.76
CA GLY A 123 -5.01 -7.38 18.00
C GLY A 123 -4.90 -7.14 16.49
N ARG A 124 -5.28 -5.95 15.99
CA ARG A 124 -5.21 -5.60 14.56
C ARG A 124 -4.18 -4.52 14.31
N TRP A 125 -3.20 -4.82 13.48
CA TRP A 125 -2.22 -3.83 13.03
C TRP A 125 -2.80 -2.95 11.94
N ARG A 126 -2.61 -1.64 12.07
CA ARG A 126 -2.97 -0.63 11.07
C ARG A 126 -1.82 0.29 10.78
N VAL A 127 -1.67 0.67 9.52
CA VAL A 127 -0.75 1.71 9.08
C VAL A 127 -1.25 3.05 9.58
N TYR A 128 -0.45 3.67 10.42
CA TYR A 128 -0.69 4.98 10.99
C TYR A 128 0.02 6.06 10.22
N ASP A 129 1.25 5.85 9.78
CA ASP A 129 1.92 6.82 8.93
C ASP A 129 2.79 6.18 7.87
N VAL A 130 3.05 6.96 6.82
CA VAL A 130 3.83 6.55 5.66
C VAL A 130 4.79 7.68 5.32
N GLU A 131 6.07 7.36 5.29
CA GLU A 131 7.12 8.29 4.94
C GLU A 131 8.03 7.70 3.87
N ILE A 132 8.24 8.47 2.81
CA ILE A 132 9.17 8.13 1.75
C ILE A 132 10.57 8.51 2.24
N LEU A 133 11.42 7.50 2.45
CA LEU A 133 12.82 7.68 2.80
C LEU A 133 13.67 7.93 1.56
N GLU A 134 13.33 7.27 0.45
CA GLU A 134 14.03 7.39 -0.83
C GLU A 134 13.06 7.18 -1.99
N GLU A 135 13.24 7.95 -3.07
CA GLU A 135 12.50 7.84 -4.33
C GLU A 135 13.49 7.82 -5.50
N VAL A 136 13.49 6.74 -6.28
CA VAL A 136 14.30 6.61 -7.49
C VAL A 136 13.39 6.41 -8.69
N ARG A 137 13.46 7.32 -9.67
CA ARG A 137 12.64 7.26 -10.89
C ARG A 137 13.37 6.56 -12.03
N GLY A 138 12.60 5.95 -12.93
CA GLY A 138 13.10 5.44 -14.19
C GLY A 138 13.67 4.02 -14.13
N TRP A 139 13.32 3.23 -13.10
CA TRP A 139 13.71 1.81 -13.06
C TRP A 139 13.28 1.05 -14.32
N LYS A 140 14.19 0.24 -14.85
CA LYS A 140 13.96 -0.60 -16.03
C LYS A 140 13.69 -2.04 -15.58
N PRO A 141 12.51 -2.61 -15.86
CA PRO A 141 12.28 -4.02 -15.59
C PRO A 141 13.24 -4.86 -16.44
N HIS A 142 13.86 -5.87 -15.84
CA HIS A 142 14.66 -6.83 -16.61
C HIS A 142 13.73 -7.51 -17.61
N ARG A 143 13.97 -7.31 -18.92
CA ARG A 143 13.33 -8.14 -19.94
C ARG A 143 13.87 -9.55 -19.75
N ARG A 144 13.06 -10.47 -19.24
CA ARG A 144 13.33 -11.89 -19.44
C ARG A 144 13.25 -12.11 -20.95
N LYS A 145 14.39 -12.45 -21.54
CA LYS A 145 14.47 -12.96 -22.92
C LYS A 145 13.80 -14.31 -22.99
#